data_AF-A0A917P456-F1
#
_entry.id   AF-A0A917P456-F1
#
_cell.length_a   1.000
_cell.length_b   1.000
_cell.length_c   1.000
_cell.angle_alpha   90.00
_cell.angle_beta   90.00
_cell.angle_gamma   90.00
#
_symmetry.space_group_name_H-M   'P 1'
#
loop_
_entity.id
_entity.type
_entity.pdbx_description
1 polymer ?
#
loop_
_entity_poly.entity_id
_entity_poly.type
_entity_poly.pdbx_seq_one_letter_code
_entity_poly.pdbx_strand_id
1 'polypeptide(L)'
;MSHKLPILLLSSALALAACTSAHAQTMVEQVGVTQISNTLNQVSTPNLKAPNIPAPAVISPAQPAATDASSPASLLTLPVSAPTPAYLAALDKAQASLKAGSYRDAQAQYEALVSQDYQNPQAHFGLGLSLFALSDLQGARFEFTQLAALNPAGFEGPYNLGVVASRLNDNAEALTQFTKAAELARGKVSTPVLRQVLEALAGEQARKADYAALVTTLSEMVRAEPTDLDLQYRQAQALTLAGQGTLALPVLYALRQKAPGNTDAALLTADIYAAQKLTDRAIRELDAAVPPAPDGTARARLLLRKADLLATSGRTRDAVFAAQDAVNADSRNAAAQARLGELRYARNDRPGALTAWKAAVALDPKNALYLASQAVVELALGQNAQAAQDARRASLLPGDNAALARAQFVQGVASYRQADYASARSALASSALKAPSAETSLWLGLSSYALKDYGGAVLALQDSLKLQPSAQTQLSLGSALIASGRYADAEATLRPLVVSDPTNGEAWYQLGLSRQAQGRKAEALASFRTAASLGNARARSALK
;
A
#
# COMPACT_ATOMS: atom_id res chain seq x y z
N MET A 1 19.89 24.43 -23.07
CA MET A 1 18.43 24.30 -23.06
C MET A 1 18.06 22.83 -23.09
N SER A 2 17.99 22.21 -21.91
CA SER A 2 17.64 20.81 -21.71
C SER A 2 16.92 20.73 -20.36
N HIS A 3 15.64 21.10 -20.33
CA HIS A 3 14.83 20.94 -19.12
C HIS A 3 14.54 19.46 -18.94
N LYS A 4 15.41 18.77 -18.20
CA LYS A 4 15.12 17.47 -17.60
C LYS A 4 14.05 17.72 -16.53
N LEU A 5 12.79 17.38 -16.84
CA LEU A 5 11.80 17.12 -15.80
C LEU A 5 12.36 16.02 -14.89
N PRO A 6 12.25 16.15 -13.56
CA PRO A 6 12.65 15.08 -12.66
C PRO A 6 11.73 13.89 -12.92
N ILE A 7 12.32 12.79 -13.40
CA ILE A 7 11.72 11.46 -13.36
C ILE A 7 11.63 11.12 -11.87
N LEU A 8 10.50 11.48 -11.26
CA LEU A 8 10.12 10.99 -9.94
C LEU A 8 9.91 9.48 -10.11
N LEU A 9 10.90 8.73 -9.62
CA LEU A 9 10.86 7.29 -9.48
C LEU A 9 9.53 6.90 -8.82
N LEU A 10 8.64 6.29 -9.60
CA LEU A 10 7.57 5.47 -9.07
C LEU A 10 8.24 4.37 -8.27
N SER A 11 8.31 4.56 -6.95
CA SER A 11 8.38 3.47 -5.99
C SER A 11 7.21 2.55 -6.36
N SER A 12 7.54 1.46 -7.05
CA SER A 12 6.67 0.32 -7.25
C SER A 12 6.41 -0.23 -5.86
N ALA A 13 5.40 0.34 -5.19
CA ALA A 13 4.75 -0.36 -4.11
C ALA A 13 4.34 -1.69 -4.72
N LEU A 14 5.00 -2.77 -4.28
CA LEU A 14 4.47 -4.11 -4.40
C LEU A 14 3.02 -4.00 -3.92
N ALA A 15 2.08 -4.02 -4.86
CA ALA A 15 0.74 -4.46 -4.55
C ALA A 15 0.91 -5.94 -4.23
N LEU A 16 1.26 -6.24 -2.97
CA LEU A 16 0.96 -7.52 -2.38
C LEU A 16 -0.53 -7.70 -2.61
N ALA A 17 -0.86 -8.59 -3.53
CA ALA A 17 -2.15 -9.23 -3.54
C ALA A 17 -2.35 -9.76 -2.12
N ALA A 18 -3.18 -9.06 -1.34
CA ALA A 18 -3.75 -9.59 -0.12
C ALA A 18 -4.72 -10.70 -0.53
N CYS A 19 -4.16 -11.82 -1.00
CA CYS A 19 -4.89 -13.07 -0.95
C CYS A 19 -4.97 -13.46 0.52
N THR A 20 -6.20 -13.74 0.94
CA THR A 20 -6.64 -14.29 2.23
C THR A 20 -6.99 -13.26 3.31
N SER A 21 -8.22 -12.73 3.23
CA SER A 21 -9.06 -12.70 4.42
C SER A 21 -9.38 -14.15 4.82
N ALA A 22 -8.38 -14.88 5.34
CA ALA A 22 -8.63 -16.07 6.12
C ALA A 22 -9.30 -15.58 7.40
N HIS A 23 -10.63 -15.61 7.42
CA HIS A 23 -11.39 -15.54 8.65
C HIS A 23 -10.85 -16.69 9.51
N ALA A 24 -10.32 -16.39 10.69
CA ALA A 24 -10.00 -17.42 11.67
C ALA A 24 -11.35 -18.06 12.05
N GLN A 25 -11.62 -19.20 11.44
CA GLN A 25 -12.79 -20.00 11.71
C GLN A 25 -12.50 -20.82 12.98
N THR A 26 -13.41 -20.79 13.95
CA THR A 26 -13.41 -21.78 15.03
C THR A 26 -13.52 -23.19 14.46
N MET A 27 -13.17 -24.23 15.23
CA MET A 27 -13.34 -25.64 14.80
C MET A 27 -14.79 -26.04 14.45
N VAL A 28 -15.74 -25.11 14.57
CA VAL A 28 -17.10 -25.18 14.04
C VAL A 28 -17.15 -25.31 12.51
N GLU A 29 -16.17 -24.79 11.74
CA GLU A 29 -16.28 -24.70 10.27
C GLU A 29 -15.52 -25.79 9.46
N GLN A 30 -14.82 -26.73 10.10
CA GLN A 30 -14.17 -27.87 9.43
C GLN A 30 -14.60 -29.25 9.97
N VAL A 31 -15.90 -29.41 10.21
CA VAL A 31 -16.49 -30.75 10.33
C VAL A 31 -16.63 -31.36 8.93
N GLY A 32 -15.50 -31.75 8.34
CA GLY A 32 -15.43 -32.30 6.99
C GLY A 32 -14.02 -32.75 6.60
N VAL A 33 -13.71 -34.02 6.88
CA VAL A 33 -12.59 -34.82 6.34
C VAL A 33 -11.20 -34.66 6.97
N THR A 34 -11.02 -35.22 8.18
CA THR A 34 -10.11 -36.36 8.43
C THR A 34 -10.33 -36.93 9.81
N GLN A 35 -10.29 -38.26 9.88
CA GLN A 35 -10.69 -39.06 11.02
C GLN A 35 -9.92 -38.74 12.32
N ILE A 36 -10.60 -38.14 13.28
CA ILE A 36 -10.58 -38.64 14.66
C ILE A 36 -11.85 -39.46 14.81
N SER A 37 -11.81 -40.71 14.36
CA SER A 37 -12.93 -41.64 14.53
C SER A 37 -12.91 -42.19 15.95
N ASN A 38 -13.66 -41.56 16.85
CA ASN A 38 -14.77 -42.20 17.55
C ASN A 38 -15.50 -41.17 18.43
N THR A 39 -16.44 -40.43 17.84
CA THR A 39 -17.87 -40.46 18.22
C THR A 39 -18.70 -39.56 17.29
N LEU A 40 -19.26 -40.22 16.26
CA LEU A 40 -20.65 -40.10 15.82
C LEU A 40 -21.10 -38.78 15.14
N ASN A 41 -20.80 -38.73 13.84
CA ASN A 41 -21.78 -38.81 12.73
C ASN A 41 -22.89 -37.74 12.56
N GLN A 42 -22.82 -37.11 11.38
CA GLN A 42 -23.86 -36.45 10.55
C GLN A 42 -24.33 -35.04 10.97
N VAL A 43 -24.60 -34.04 10.11
CA VAL A 43 -24.33 -33.68 8.70
C VAL A 43 -24.77 -32.19 8.53
N SER A 44 -24.01 -31.40 7.74
CA SER A 44 -24.34 -30.19 6.93
C SER A 44 -24.86 -28.85 7.50
N THR A 45 -24.34 -27.79 6.87
CA THR A 45 -24.43 -26.33 7.09
C THR A 45 -25.57 -25.64 6.32
N PRO A 46 -26.03 -24.45 6.77
CA PRO A 46 -25.93 -23.27 5.87
C PRO A 46 -25.71 -21.88 6.51
N ASN A 47 -25.00 -21.08 5.71
CA ASN A 47 -24.75 -19.63 5.62
C ASN A 47 -25.84 -18.65 6.12
N LEU A 48 -25.53 -17.66 7.00
CA LEU A 48 -26.44 -16.52 7.29
C LEU A 48 -25.75 -15.18 7.63
N LYS A 49 -26.43 -14.11 7.16
CA LYS A 49 -26.10 -12.68 7.14
C LYS A 49 -25.97 -12.02 8.52
N ALA A 50 -25.09 -11.01 8.59
CA ALA A 50 -24.89 -10.14 9.75
C ALA A 50 -26.13 -9.27 10.08
N PRO A 51 -26.60 -9.26 11.34
CA PRO A 51 -27.41 -8.17 11.87
C PRO A 51 -26.52 -7.11 12.53
N ASN A 52 -26.93 -5.86 12.33
CA ASN A 52 -26.41 -4.65 12.96
C ASN A 52 -26.83 -4.60 14.47
N ILE A 53 -26.50 -3.52 15.19
CA ILE A 53 -26.96 -3.08 16.54
C ILE A 53 -25.89 -3.29 17.66
N PRO A 54 -25.87 -2.50 18.77
CA PRO A 54 -25.20 -1.20 18.97
C PRO A 54 -24.08 -1.29 20.05
N ALA A 55 -23.23 -0.26 20.16
CA ALA A 55 -22.12 -0.24 21.12
C ALA A 55 -22.58 -0.20 22.60
N PRO A 56 -22.00 -1.02 23.52
CA PRO A 56 -22.19 -0.83 24.95
C PRO A 56 -21.10 0.06 25.57
N ALA A 57 -21.49 0.69 26.68
CA ALA A 57 -20.86 1.81 27.34
C ALA A 57 -19.47 1.50 27.95
N VAL A 58 -18.65 2.56 27.95
CA VAL A 58 -17.28 2.60 28.50
C VAL A 58 -17.32 2.50 30.02
N ILE A 59 -16.58 1.52 30.58
CA ILE A 59 -16.16 1.53 31.98
C ILE A 59 -14.63 1.42 32.00
N SER A 60 -13.98 2.40 32.63
CA SER A 60 -12.52 2.53 32.72
C SER A 60 -11.88 1.50 33.67
N PRO A 61 -10.62 1.10 33.44
CA PRO A 61 -9.95 0.04 34.21
C PRO A 61 -9.33 0.58 35.51
N ALA A 62 -9.42 -0.20 36.59
CA ALA A 62 -8.60 0.00 37.78
C ALA A 62 -7.24 -0.73 37.62
N GLN A 63 -6.15 -0.07 38.00
CA GLN A 63 -4.78 -0.59 37.96
C GLN A 63 -4.53 -1.73 38.97
N PRO A 64 -3.55 -2.63 38.72
CA PRO A 64 -3.28 -3.76 39.59
C PRO A 64 -2.31 -3.40 40.72
N ALA A 65 -2.61 -3.87 41.93
CA ALA A 65 -1.66 -3.88 43.04
C ALA A 65 -0.82 -5.16 42.99
N ALA A 66 0.51 -4.99 43.07
CA ALA A 66 1.48 -6.06 43.20
C ALA A 66 1.48 -6.61 44.63
N THR A 67 1.39 -7.93 44.78
CA THR A 67 1.82 -8.63 46.00
C THR A 67 2.44 -9.97 45.64
N ASP A 68 3.69 -10.15 46.08
CA ASP A 68 4.37 -11.44 46.20
C ASP A 68 3.50 -12.46 46.95
N ALA A 69 3.40 -13.67 46.41
CA ALA A 69 2.89 -14.83 47.13
C ALA A 69 3.54 -16.11 46.59
N SER A 70 4.73 -16.41 47.10
CA SER A 70 5.26 -17.78 47.17
C SER A 70 4.46 -18.57 48.21
N SER A 71 3.44 -19.28 47.77
CA SER A 71 2.80 -20.40 48.48
C SER A 71 2.10 -21.28 47.45
N PRO A 72 2.28 -22.62 47.47
CA PRO A 72 1.50 -23.49 46.61
C PRO A 72 0.07 -23.47 47.15
N ALA A 73 -0.83 -22.79 46.44
CA ALA A 73 -2.26 -22.91 46.69
C ALA A 73 -2.59 -24.41 46.71
N SER A 74 -3.02 -24.90 47.87
CA SER A 74 -3.52 -26.26 48.01
C SER A 74 -4.68 -26.42 47.03
N LEU A 75 -4.46 -27.20 45.98
CA LEU A 75 -5.46 -27.50 44.98
C LEU A 75 -6.67 -28.11 45.71
N LEU A 76 -7.81 -27.44 45.64
CA LEU A 76 -9.11 -28.04 45.94
C LEU A 76 -9.32 -29.18 44.94
N THR A 77 -8.80 -30.37 45.26
CA THR A 77 -9.05 -31.57 44.47
C THR A 77 -10.43 -32.07 44.85
N LEU A 78 -11.46 -31.60 44.15
CA LEU A 78 -12.77 -32.23 44.18
C LEU A 78 -12.65 -33.61 43.52
N PRO A 79 -13.21 -34.67 44.12
CA PRO A 79 -13.15 -36.01 43.56
C PRO A 79 -13.92 -36.07 42.23
N VAL A 80 -13.23 -36.45 41.16
CA VAL A 80 -13.82 -36.70 39.84
C VAL A 80 -14.69 -37.95 39.93
N SER A 81 -16.00 -37.78 39.84
CA SER A 81 -16.95 -38.89 39.76
C SER A 81 -17.19 -39.25 38.30
N ALA A 82 -17.31 -40.54 37.97
CA ALA A 82 -17.60 -40.95 36.59
C ALA A 82 -18.95 -40.36 36.11
N PRO A 83 -19.04 -39.85 34.88
CA PRO A 83 -20.27 -39.23 34.37
C PRO A 83 -21.41 -40.24 34.34
N THR A 84 -22.57 -39.83 34.83
CA THR A 84 -23.77 -40.69 34.84
C THR A 84 -24.34 -40.85 33.43
N PRO A 85 -25.10 -41.92 33.13
CA PRO A 85 -25.79 -42.06 31.85
C PRO A 85 -26.70 -40.87 31.52
N ALA A 86 -27.33 -40.27 32.54
CA ALA A 86 -28.15 -39.07 32.39
C ALA A 86 -27.31 -37.85 31.95
N TYR A 87 -26.12 -37.68 32.52
CA TYR A 87 -25.19 -36.63 32.13
C TYR A 87 -24.72 -36.80 30.67
N LEU A 88 -24.36 -38.02 30.27
CA LEU A 88 -23.96 -38.32 28.89
C LEU A 88 -25.09 -38.04 27.88
N ALA A 89 -26.34 -38.42 28.21
CA ALA A 89 -27.50 -38.10 27.37
C ALA A 89 -27.76 -36.59 27.27
N ALA A 90 -27.55 -35.83 28.35
CA ALA A 90 -27.66 -34.38 28.35
C ALA A 90 -26.54 -33.72 27.51
N LEU A 91 -25.33 -34.28 27.55
CA LEU A 91 -24.19 -33.87 26.73
C LEU A 91 -24.45 -34.10 25.23
N ASP A 92 -24.99 -35.25 24.85
CA ASP A 92 -25.37 -35.56 23.46
C ASP A 92 -26.45 -34.60 22.94
N LYS A 93 -27.42 -34.25 23.79
CA LYS A 93 -28.46 -33.26 23.47
C LYS A 93 -27.88 -31.85 23.27
N ALA A 94 -26.94 -31.44 24.14
CA ALA A 94 -26.25 -30.15 24.02
C ALA A 94 -25.44 -30.06 22.72
N GLN A 95 -24.73 -31.13 22.38
CA GLN A 95 -24.01 -31.23 21.12
C GLN A 95 -24.93 -31.19 19.91
N ALA A 96 -26.09 -31.86 19.96
CA ALA A 96 -27.08 -31.81 18.89
C ALA A 96 -27.62 -30.40 18.69
N SER A 97 -27.90 -29.67 19.78
CA SER A 97 -28.35 -28.27 19.73
C SER A 97 -27.29 -27.35 19.10
N LEU A 98 -26.01 -27.54 19.47
CA LEU A 98 -24.88 -26.81 18.90
C LEU A 98 -24.71 -27.08 17.41
N LYS A 99 -24.75 -28.36 17.00
CA LYS A 99 -24.69 -28.79 15.59
C LYS A 99 -25.86 -28.23 14.77
N ALA A 100 -27.05 -28.13 15.37
CA ALA A 100 -28.24 -27.57 14.74
C ALA A 100 -28.22 -26.03 14.64
N GLY A 101 -27.17 -25.36 15.13
CA GLY A 101 -27.09 -23.89 15.15
C GLY A 101 -28.02 -23.23 16.17
N SER A 102 -28.62 -24.02 17.07
CA SER A 102 -29.51 -23.52 18.14
C SER A 102 -28.65 -23.05 19.32
N TYR A 103 -27.83 -22.01 19.10
CA TYR A 103 -26.75 -21.64 20.01
C TYR A 103 -27.21 -21.19 21.40
N ARG A 104 -28.38 -20.55 21.52
CA ARG A 104 -28.95 -20.19 22.84
C ARG A 104 -29.41 -21.41 23.63
N ASP A 105 -30.01 -22.40 22.94
CA ASP A 105 -30.42 -23.66 23.59
C ASP A 105 -29.19 -24.47 23.98
N ALA A 106 -28.17 -24.50 23.11
CA ALA A 106 -26.88 -25.14 23.39
C ALA A 106 -26.20 -24.48 24.60
N GLN A 107 -26.15 -23.15 24.65
CA GLN A 107 -25.63 -22.39 25.79
C GLN A 107 -26.31 -22.83 27.09
N ALA A 108 -27.65 -22.76 27.17
CA ALA A 108 -28.39 -23.12 28.38
C ALA A 108 -28.16 -24.59 28.80
N GLN A 109 -28.07 -25.50 27.82
CA GLN A 109 -27.79 -26.92 28.08
C GLN A 109 -26.37 -27.15 28.58
N TYR A 110 -25.36 -26.45 28.02
CA TYR A 110 -23.98 -26.55 28.47
C TYR A 110 -23.75 -25.86 29.82
N GLU A 111 -24.41 -24.73 30.13
CA GLU A 111 -24.40 -24.11 31.46
C GLU A 111 -24.94 -25.08 32.52
N ALA A 112 -26.03 -25.79 32.21
CA ALA A 112 -26.56 -26.83 33.09
C ALA A 112 -25.56 -27.98 33.30
N LEU A 113 -24.84 -28.40 32.26
CA LEU A 113 -23.81 -29.44 32.35
C LEU A 113 -22.61 -28.98 33.20
N VAL A 114 -22.10 -27.75 32.99
CA VAL A 114 -21.02 -27.17 33.79
C VAL A 114 -21.44 -27.04 35.27
N SER A 115 -22.70 -26.72 35.54
CA SER A 115 -23.21 -26.66 36.92
C SER A 115 -23.27 -28.02 37.63
N GLN A 116 -23.46 -29.10 36.87
CA GLN A 116 -23.50 -30.47 37.38
C GLN A 116 -22.09 -31.05 37.55
N ASP A 117 -21.19 -30.76 36.61
CA ASP A 117 -19.80 -31.21 36.61
C ASP A 117 -18.88 -30.13 36.01
N TYR A 118 -18.39 -29.25 36.87
CA TYR A 118 -17.47 -28.18 36.50
C TYR A 118 -16.10 -28.71 36.03
N GLN A 119 -15.72 -29.94 36.38
CA GLN A 119 -14.43 -30.49 35.98
C GLN A 119 -14.46 -31.10 34.58
N ASN A 120 -15.61 -31.08 33.89
CA ASN A 120 -15.75 -31.66 32.57
C ASN A 120 -15.27 -30.70 31.45
N PRO A 121 -14.14 -30.98 30.78
CA PRO A 121 -13.63 -30.11 29.72
C PRO A 121 -14.58 -30.03 28.51
N GLN A 122 -15.35 -31.08 28.22
CA GLN A 122 -16.24 -31.11 27.06
C GLN A 122 -17.44 -30.17 27.23
N ALA A 123 -17.91 -29.97 28.47
CA ALA A 123 -18.97 -29.03 28.77
C ALA A 123 -18.50 -27.58 28.59
N HIS A 124 -17.32 -27.24 29.14
CA HIS A 124 -16.67 -25.94 28.93
C HIS A 124 -16.37 -25.67 27.44
N PHE A 125 -15.91 -26.68 26.70
CA PHE A 125 -15.66 -26.55 25.27
C PHE A 125 -16.93 -26.21 24.49
N GLY A 126 -18.01 -26.96 24.73
CA GLY A 126 -19.30 -26.73 24.08
C GLY A 126 -19.94 -25.39 24.45
N LEU A 127 -19.82 -24.97 25.72
CA LEU A 127 -20.29 -23.66 26.18
C LEU A 127 -19.52 -22.53 25.50
N GLY A 128 -18.18 -22.62 25.47
CA GLY A 128 -17.33 -21.63 24.81
C GLY A 128 -17.64 -21.48 23.32
N LEU A 129 -17.88 -22.59 22.60
CA LEU A 129 -18.30 -22.56 21.19
C LEU A 129 -19.68 -21.90 21.01
N SER A 130 -20.62 -22.19 21.92
CA SER A 130 -21.97 -21.60 21.89
C SER A 130 -21.93 -20.09 22.09
N LEU A 131 -21.17 -19.63 23.10
CA LEU A 131 -20.96 -18.21 23.40
C LEU A 131 -20.24 -17.48 22.26
N PHE A 132 -19.23 -18.12 21.66
CA PHE A 132 -18.52 -17.58 20.51
C PHE A 132 -19.47 -17.36 19.32
N ALA A 133 -20.31 -18.34 19.00
CA ALA A 133 -21.31 -18.23 17.93
C ALA A 133 -22.35 -17.13 18.21
N LEU A 134 -22.64 -16.85 19.48
CA LEU A 134 -23.49 -15.75 19.93
C LEU A 134 -22.77 -14.39 19.99
N SER A 135 -21.51 -14.32 19.55
CA SER A 135 -20.64 -13.14 19.65
C SER A 135 -20.35 -12.66 21.07
N ASP A 136 -20.61 -13.49 22.08
CA ASP A 136 -20.13 -13.26 23.44
C ASP A 136 -18.68 -13.72 23.56
N LEU A 137 -17.78 -12.87 23.06
CA LEU A 137 -16.35 -13.17 23.02
C LEU A 137 -15.72 -13.23 24.41
N GLN A 138 -16.26 -12.50 25.39
CA GLN A 138 -15.74 -12.52 26.77
C GLN A 138 -16.15 -13.80 27.48
N GLY A 139 -17.41 -14.20 27.36
CA GLY A 139 -17.88 -15.50 27.85
C GLY A 139 -17.12 -16.65 27.20
N ALA A 140 -16.98 -16.64 25.86
CA ALA A 140 -16.21 -17.65 25.15
C ALA A 140 -14.75 -17.73 25.62
N ARG A 141 -14.09 -16.57 25.82
CA ARG A 141 -12.72 -16.52 26.34
C ARG A 141 -12.62 -17.15 27.73
N PHE A 142 -13.57 -16.86 28.61
CA PHE A 142 -13.61 -17.43 29.95
C PHE A 142 -13.71 -18.97 29.88
N GLU A 143 -14.65 -19.49 29.11
CA GLU A 143 -14.88 -20.94 28.99
C GLU A 143 -13.70 -21.68 28.36
N PHE A 144 -13.09 -21.12 27.30
CA PHE A 144 -11.89 -21.72 26.73
C PHE A 144 -10.67 -21.64 27.67
N THR A 145 -10.63 -20.66 28.57
CA THR A 145 -9.61 -20.60 29.64
C THR A 145 -9.81 -21.74 30.63
N GLN A 146 -11.06 -22.03 31.03
CA GLN A 146 -11.37 -23.19 31.88
C GLN A 146 -11.02 -24.51 31.16
N LEU A 147 -11.39 -24.65 29.89
CA LEU A 147 -11.01 -25.81 29.06
C LEU A 147 -9.49 -26.04 29.06
N ALA A 148 -8.70 -24.98 28.84
CA ALA A 148 -7.23 -25.08 28.82
C ALA A 148 -6.64 -25.45 30.18
N ALA A 149 -7.29 -25.08 31.29
CA ALA A 149 -6.88 -25.44 32.64
C ALA A 149 -7.23 -26.90 32.98
N LEU A 150 -8.41 -27.37 32.56
CA LEU A 150 -8.89 -28.74 32.80
C LEU A 150 -8.23 -29.78 31.88
N ASN A 151 -7.85 -29.37 30.67
CA ASN A 151 -7.14 -30.20 29.70
C ASN A 151 -5.85 -29.53 29.20
N PRO A 152 -4.80 -29.45 30.04
CA PRO A 152 -3.57 -28.73 29.70
C PRO A 152 -2.76 -29.38 28.57
N ALA A 153 -3.04 -30.66 28.25
CA ALA A 153 -2.38 -31.38 27.17
C ALA A 153 -3.09 -31.24 25.81
N GLY A 154 -4.34 -30.75 25.79
CA GLY A 154 -5.16 -30.56 24.61
C GLY A 154 -4.88 -29.23 23.90
N PHE A 155 -4.86 -29.27 22.56
CA PHE A 155 -4.61 -28.07 21.75
C PHE A 155 -5.86 -27.20 21.58
N GLU A 156 -7.05 -27.75 21.83
CA GLU A 156 -8.35 -27.12 21.59
C GLU A 156 -8.54 -25.86 22.44
N GLY A 157 -8.14 -25.90 23.72
CA GLY A 157 -8.17 -24.74 24.61
C GLY A 157 -7.39 -23.54 24.04
N PRO A 158 -6.06 -23.65 23.86
CA PRO A 158 -5.27 -22.58 23.27
C PRO A 158 -5.69 -22.24 21.84
N TYR A 159 -6.09 -23.21 21.00
CA TYR A 159 -6.55 -22.90 19.64
C TYR A 159 -7.76 -21.97 19.65
N ASN A 160 -8.79 -22.28 20.43
CA ASN A 160 -10.00 -21.46 20.48
C ASN A 160 -9.79 -20.12 21.21
N LEU A 161 -8.91 -20.07 22.21
CA LEU A 161 -8.45 -18.78 22.79
C LEU A 161 -7.77 -17.91 21.73
N GLY A 162 -6.94 -18.50 20.86
CA GLY A 162 -6.32 -17.79 19.75
C GLY A 162 -7.33 -17.23 18.75
N VAL A 163 -8.38 -18.00 18.43
CA VAL A 163 -9.48 -17.53 17.57
C VAL A 163 -10.25 -16.36 18.20
N VAL A 164 -10.57 -16.46 19.49
CA VAL A 164 -11.23 -15.37 20.24
C VAL A 164 -10.37 -14.11 20.25
N ALA A 165 -9.07 -14.25 20.55
CA ALA A 165 -8.12 -13.14 20.55
C ALA A 165 -8.03 -12.47 19.16
N SER A 166 -7.95 -13.26 18.09
CA SER A 166 -7.94 -12.75 16.70
C SER A 166 -9.22 -11.95 16.38
N ARG A 167 -10.40 -12.40 16.85
CA ARG A 167 -11.67 -11.67 16.71
C ARG A 167 -11.72 -10.36 17.51
N LEU A 168 -11.03 -10.33 18.65
CA LEU A 168 -10.86 -9.12 19.46
C LEU A 168 -9.76 -8.19 18.92
N ASN A 169 -9.10 -8.55 17.82
CA ASN A 169 -7.90 -7.89 17.28
C ASN A 169 -6.71 -7.86 18.27
N ASP A 170 -6.69 -8.76 19.25
CA ASP A 170 -5.53 -9.00 20.12
C ASP A 170 -4.56 -9.97 19.41
N ASN A 171 -3.83 -9.43 18.45
CA ASN A 171 -2.91 -10.22 17.62
C ASN A 171 -1.77 -10.86 18.43
N ALA A 172 -1.39 -10.25 19.56
CA ALA A 172 -0.30 -10.74 20.41
C ALA A 172 -0.73 -11.98 21.19
N GLU A 173 -1.92 -11.94 21.80
CA GLU A 173 -2.51 -13.11 22.43
C GLU A 173 -2.82 -14.20 21.40
N ALA A 174 -3.41 -13.84 20.25
CA ALA A 174 -3.73 -14.80 19.20
C ALA A 174 -2.49 -15.60 18.77
N LEU A 175 -1.38 -14.92 18.49
CA LEU A 175 -0.12 -15.55 18.12
C LEU A 175 0.43 -16.48 19.22
N THR A 176 0.38 -16.04 20.48
CA THR A 176 0.82 -16.82 21.64
C THR A 176 0.02 -18.11 21.77
N GLN A 177 -1.31 -17.99 21.69
CA GLN A 177 -2.23 -19.11 21.85
C GLN A 177 -2.15 -20.09 20.67
N PHE A 178 -2.06 -19.61 19.42
CA PHE A 178 -1.87 -20.50 18.27
C PHE A 178 -0.52 -21.21 18.27
N THR A 179 0.54 -20.57 18.78
CA THR A 179 1.85 -21.22 18.92
C THR A 179 1.76 -22.37 19.93
N LYS A 180 1.14 -22.12 21.09
CA LYS A 180 0.88 -23.17 22.09
C LYS A 180 0.01 -24.30 21.54
N ALA A 181 -1.03 -23.96 20.78
CA ALA A 181 -1.89 -24.96 20.13
C ALA A 181 -1.09 -25.84 19.15
N ALA A 182 -0.23 -25.24 18.32
CA ALA A 182 0.61 -25.98 17.38
C ALA A 182 1.57 -26.94 18.11
N GLU A 183 2.20 -26.49 19.20
CA GLU A 183 3.07 -27.33 20.04
C GLU A 183 2.33 -28.53 20.62
N LEU A 184 1.10 -28.34 21.11
CA LEU A 184 0.30 -29.42 21.69
C LEU A 184 -0.25 -30.38 20.65
N ALA A 185 -0.52 -29.91 19.43
CA ALA A 185 -1.06 -30.71 18.33
C ALA A 185 0.00 -31.61 17.66
N ARG A 186 1.25 -31.15 17.55
CA ARG A 186 2.33 -31.87 16.84
C ARG A 186 2.51 -33.31 17.33
N GLY A 187 2.43 -34.25 16.39
CA GLY A 187 2.60 -35.68 16.67
C GLY A 187 1.44 -36.34 17.43
N LYS A 188 0.39 -35.59 17.81
CA LYS A 188 -0.77 -36.09 18.57
C LYS A 188 -2.08 -36.10 17.79
N VAL A 189 -2.17 -35.32 16.72
CA VAL A 189 -3.38 -35.19 15.89
C VAL A 189 -3.12 -35.64 14.44
N SER A 190 -4.20 -35.85 13.68
CA SER A 190 -4.11 -36.17 12.26
C SER A 190 -3.54 -34.99 11.46
N THR A 191 -2.93 -35.29 10.30
CA THR A 191 -2.30 -34.27 9.45
C THR A 191 -3.20 -33.08 9.14
N PRO A 192 -4.49 -33.24 8.77
CA PRO A 192 -5.28 -32.07 8.42
C PRO A 192 -5.78 -31.27 9.64
N VAL A 193 -5.92 -31.91 10.81
CA VAL A 193 -6.15 -31.17 12.07
C VAL A 193 -4.91 -30.33 12.40
N LEU A 194 -3.71 -30.90 12.26
CA LEU A 194 -2.47 -30.13 12.42
C LEU A 194 -2.39 -29.00 11.38
N ARG A 195 -2.76 -29.26 10.12
CA ARG A 195 -2.82 -28.23 9.07
C ARG A 195 -3.69 -27.05 9.48
N GLN A 196 -4.88 -27.30 10.04
CA GLN A 196 -5.78 -26.24 10.49
C GLN A 196 -5.15 -25.35 11.57
N VAL A 197 -4.45 -25.97 12.53
CA VAL A 197 -3.75 -25.24 13.60
C VAL A 197 -2.59 -24.42 13.04
N LEU A 198 -1.81 -25.00 12.12
CA LEU A 198 -0.68 -24.32 11.47
C LEU A 198 -1.14 -23.19 10.53
N GLU A 199 -2.28 -23.31 9.84
CA GLU A 199 -2.85 -22.23 9.04
C GLU A 199 -3.23 -21.00 9.90
N ALA A 200 -3.84 -21.24 11.07
CA ALA A 200 -4.16 -20.16 12.00
C ALA A 200 -2.91 -19.45 12.51
N LEU A 201 -1.89 -20.23 12.88
CA LEU A 201 -0.58 -19.71 13.29
C LEU A 201 0.10 -18.91 12.15
N ALA A 202 0.14 -19.47 10.94
CA ALA A 202 0.72 -18.85 9.76
C ALA A 202 0.01 -17.52 9.43
N GLY A 203 -1.31 -17.46 9.57
CA GLY A 203 -2.10 -16.25 9.40
C GLY A 203 -1.67 -15.13 10.35
N GLU A 204 -1.52 -15.42 11.64
CA GLU A 204 -1.08 -14.41 12.63
C GLU A 204 0.40 -14.02 12.45
N GLN A 205 1.27 -14.96 12.08
CA GLN A 205 2.67 -14.68 11.74
C GLN A 205 2.75 -13.73 10.52
N ALA A 206 1.95 -13.97 9.48
CA ALA A 206 1.88 -13.11 8.30
C ALA A 206 1.37 -11.71 8.63
N ARG A 207 0.32 -11.59 9.47
CA ARG A 207 -0.20 -10.29 9.95
C ARG A 207 0.83 -9.49 10.74
N LYS A 208 1.63 -10.17 11.58
CA LYS A 208 2.73 -9.56 12.34
C LYS A 208 3.97 -9.27 11.47
N ALA A 209 4.00 -9.72 10.22
CA ALA A 209 5.18 -9.73 9.36
C ALA A 209 6.38 -10.52 9.96
N ASP A 210 6.09 -11.53 10.78
CA ASP A 210 7.11 -12.46 11.31
C ASP A 210 7.42 -13.55 10.28
N TYR A 211 8.08 -13.14 9.19
CA TYR A 211 8.31 -14.01 8.04
C TYR A 211 9.29 -15.16 8.35
N ALA A 212 10.19 -15.00 9.32
CA ALA A 212 11.08 -16.07 9.74
C ALA A 212 10.28 -17.22 10.38
N ALA A 213 9.38 -16.92 11.31
CA ALA A 213 8.51 -17.92 11.92
C ALA A 213 7.51 -18.50 10.89
N LEU A 214 6.98 -17.66 9.99
CA LEU A 214 6.11 -18.09 8.89
C LEU A 214 6.78 -19.13 7.99
N VAL A 215 8.05 -18.93 7.64
CA VAL A 215 8.82 -19.91 6.86
C VAL A 215 8.88 -21.27 7.57
N THR A 216 9.11 -21.29 8.89
CA THR A 216 9.13 -22.53 9.66
C THR A 216 7.77 -23.24 9.60
N THR A 217 6.68 -22.52 9.86
CA THR A 217 5.31 -23.05 9.85
C THR A 217 4.93 -23.59 8.46
N LEU A 218 5.18 -22.83 7.39
CA LEU A 218 4.88 -23.27 6.02
C LEU A 218 5.76 -24.44 5.58
N SER A 219 7.01 -24.51 6.04
CA SER A 219 7.89 -25.64 5.76
C SER A 219 7.38 -26.94 6.39
N GLU A 220 6.77 -26.86 7.58
CA GLU A 220 6.12 -27.99 8.23
C GLU A 220 4.92 -28.47 7.39
N MET A 221 4.08 -27.55 6.92
CA MET A 221 2.92 -27.86 6.08
C MET A 221 3.32 -28.45 4.72
N VAL A 222 4.33 -27.90 4.05
CA VAL A 222 4.84 -28.40 2.76
C VAL A 222 5.43 -29.81 2.90
N ARG A 223 6.07 -30.14 4.04
CA ARG A 223 6.57 -31.50 4.29
C ARG A 223 5.44 -32.52 4.45
N ALA A 224 4.34 -32.10 5.07
CA ALA A 224 3.15 -32.93 5.22
C ALA A 224 2.42 -33.14 3.88
N GLU A 225 2.40 -32.11 3.03
CA GLU A 225 1.66 -32.08 1.78
C GLU A 225 2.52 -31.60 0.59
N PRO A 226 3.54 -32.39 0.18
CA PRO A 226 4.54 -31.98 -0.81
C PRO A 226 4.02 -31.85 -2.25
N THR A 227 2.75 -32.13 -2.48
CA THR A 227 2.08 -31.94 -3.78
C THR A 227 1.25 -30.66 -3.84
N ASP A 228 1.02 -29.99 -2.71
CA ASP A 228 0.29 -28.73 -2.65
C ASP A 228 1.15 -27.58 -3.19
N LEU A 229 0.86 -27.16 -4.43
CA LEU A 229 1.61 -26.10 -5.11
C LEU A 229 1.35 -24.72 -4.52
N ASP A 230 0.18 -24.49 -3.91
CA ASP A 230 -0.13 -23.21 -3.26
C ASP A 230 0.73 -23.05 -2.01
N LEU A 231 0.85 -24.10 -1.19
CA LEU A 231 1.74 -24.08 -0.02
C LEU A 231 3.21 -23.88 -0.40
N GLN A 232 3.68 -24.52 -1.48
CA GLN A 232 5.04 -24.30 -2.00
C GLN A 232 5.25 -22.85 -2.42
N TYR A 233 4.27 -22.25 -3.10
CA TYR A 233 4.33 -20.84 -3.47
C TYR A 233 4.34 -19.93 -2.24
N ARG A 234 3.43 -20.13 -1.27
CA ARG A 234 3.37 -19.37 -0.02
C ARG A 234 4.68 -19.47 0.77
N GLN A 235 5.29 -20.64 0.82
CA GLN A 235 6.60 -20.84 1.46
C GLN A 235 7.69 -20.04 0.73
N ALA A 236 7.74 -20.10 -0.60
CA ALA A 236 8.67 -19.33 -1.42
C ALA A 236 8.49 -17.81 -1.24
N GLN A 237 7.24 -17.36 -1.12
CA GLN A 237 6.91 -15.97 -0.83
C GLN A 237 7.40 -15.56 0.57
N ALA A 238 7.14 -16.36 1.60
CA ALA A 238 7.61 -16.12 2.96
C ALA A 238 9.14 -16.07 3.04
N LEU A 239 9.84 -16.98 2.34
CA LEU A 239 11.31 -16.95 2.21
C LEU A 239 11.79 -15.63 1.60
N THR A 240 11.12 -15.14 0.56
CA THR A 240 11.48 -13.88 -0.09
C THR A 240 11.27 -12.68 0.84
N LEU A 241 10.13 -12.63 1.54
CA LEU A 241 9.81 -11.57 2.49
C LEU A 241 10.73 -11.60 3.74
N ALA A 242 11.23 -12.77 4.12
CA ALA A 242 12.24 -12.94 5.17
C ALA A 242 13.67 -12.55 4.72
N GLY A 243 13.85 -12.05 3.49
CA GLY A 243 15.16 -11.70 2.93
C GLY A 243 15.98 -12.91 2.44
N GLN A 244 15.38 -14.10 2.41
CA GLN A 244 16.00 -15.37 2.02
C GLN A 244 15.55 -15.84 0.62
N GLY A 245 15.28 -14.90 -0.29
CA GLY A 245 14.68 -15.20 -1.60
C GLY A 245 15.48 -16.20 -2.45
N THR A 246 16.80 -16.28 -2.32
CA THR A 246 17.61 -17.28 -3.05
C THR A 246 17.29 -18.71 -2.66
N LEU A 247 16.88 -18.96 -1.40
CA LEU A 247 16.42 -20.27 -0.94
C LEU A 247 15.06 -20.67 -1.53
N ALA A 248 14.28 -19.70 -2.03
CA ALA A 248 13.00 -19.97 -2.67
C ALA A 248 13.15 -20.48 -4.11
N LEU A 249 14.28 -20.23 -4.78
CA LEU A 249 14.47 -20.57 -6.20
C LEU A 249 14.28 -22.07 -6.49
N PRO A 250 14.87 -23.03 -5.75
CA PRO A 250 14.65 -24.46 -6.01
C PRO A 250 13.17 -24.86 -5.92
N VAL A 251 12.45 -24.31 -4.94
CA VAL A 251 11.01 -24.55 -4.76
C VAL A 251 10.22 -23.99 -5.95
N LEU A 252 10.51 -22.76 -6.36
CA LEU A 252 9.84 -22.10 -7.49
C LEU A 252 10.11 -22.80 -8.83
N TYR A 253 11.34 -23.29 -9.06
CA TYR A 253 11.65 -24.08 -10.25
C TYR A 253 10.93 -25.43 -10.26
N ALA A 254 10.89 -26.15 -9.12
CA ALA A 254 10.16 -27.40 -9.01
C ALA A 254 8.65 -27.20 -9.23
N LEU A 255 8.09 -26.12 -8.66
CA LEU A 255 6.69 -25.73 -8.86
C LEU A 255 6.41 -25.45 -10.34
N ARG A 256 7.25 -24.65 -11.02
CA ARG A 256 7.08 -24.30 -12.44
C ARG A 256 7.29 -25.47 -13.39
N GLN A 257 8.04 -26.50 -13.01
CA GLN A 257 8.10 -27.75 -13.78
C GLN A 257 6.75 -28.48 -13.78
N LYS A 258 6.05 -28.48 -12.64
CA LYS A 258 4.72 -29.11 -12.49
C LYS A 258 3.59 -28.25 -13.06
N ALA A 259 3.72 -26.93 -12.94
CA ALA A 259 2.75 -25.95 -13.41
C ALA A 259 3.45 -24.81 -14.19
N PRO A 260 3.82 -25.04 -15.47
CA PRO A 260 4.54 -24.04 -16.28
C PRO A 260 3.83 -22.70 -16.44
N GLY A 261 2.49 -22.71 -16.40
CA GLY A 261 1.65 -21.51 -16.48
C GLY A 261 1.46 -20.76 -15.15
N ASN A 262 2.07 -21.22 -14.05
CA ASN A 262 1.98 -20.52 -12.77
C ASN A 262 2.72 -19.17 -12.84
N THR A 263 1.92 -18.12 -13.07
CA THR A 263 2.40 -16.76 -13.33
C THR A 263 2.99 -16.13 -12.08
N ASP A 264 2.42 -16.39 -10.92
CA ASP A 264 2.87 -15.79 -9.66
C ASP A 264 4.23 -16.35 -9.24
N ALA A 265 4.48 -17.64 -9.46
CA ALA A 265 5.79 -18.25 -9.26
C ALA A 265 6.85 -17.69 -10.24
N ALA A 266 6.48 -17.43 -11.49
CA ALA A 266 7.38 -16.83 -12.47
C ALA A 266 7.74 -15.37 -12.13
N LEU A 267 6.76 -14.57 -11.71
CA LEU A 267 6.97 -13.20 -11.24
C LEU A 267 7.90 -13.18 -10.02
N LEU A 268 7.63 -14.01 -9.02
CA LEU A 268 8.47 -14.10 -7.82
C LEU A 268 9.91 -14.53 -8.15
N THR A 269 10.07 -15.49 -9.08
CA THR A 269 11.41 -15.91 -9.56
C THR A 269 12.17 -14.74 -10.19
N ALA A 270 11.51 -13.96 -11.05
CA ALA A 270 12.10 -12.78 -11.67
C ALA A 270 12.45 -11.70 -10.63
N ASP A 271 11.60 -11.50 -9.63
CA ASP A 271 11.83 -10.53 -8.55
C ASP A 271 13.01 -10.89 -7.68
N ILE A 272 13.19 -12.17 -7.36
CA ILE A 272 14.38 -12.67 -6.65
C ILE A 272 15.64 -12.36 -7.45
N TYR A 273 15.68 -12.65 -8.75
CA TYR A 273 16.85 -12.32 -9.58
C TYR A 273 17.08 -10.80 -9.71
N ALA A 274 16.01 -10.01 -9.84
CA ALA A 274 16.11 -8.56 -9.91
C ALA A 274 16.68 -7.97 -8.59
N ALA A 275 16.26 -8.48 -7.43
CA ALA A 275 16.80 -8.08 -6.13
C ALA A 275 18.31 -8.38 -6.00
N GLN A 276 18.79 -9.44 -6.67
CA GLN A 276 20.22 -9.77 -6.76
C GLN A 276 20.97 -8.98 -7.85
N LYS A 277 20.35 -7.95 -8.43
CA LYS A 277 20.88 -7.14 -9.55
C LYS A 277 21.17 -7.96 -10.82
N LEU A 278 20.54 -9.13 -10.96
CA LEU A 278 20.66 -10.01 -12.12
C LEU A 278 19.51 -9.73 -13.12
N THR A 279 19.38 -8.47 -13.55
CA THR A 279 18.24 -8.00 -14.36
C THR A 279 18.05 -8.79 -15.65
N ASP A 280 19.13 -9.11 -16.37
CA ASP A 280 19.01 -9.91 -17.61
C ASP A 280 18.57 -11.35 -17.35
N ARG A 281 18.93 -11.93 -16.19
CA ARG A 281 18.41 -13.24 -15.80
C ARG A 281 16.92 -13.15 -15.47
N ALA A 282 16.50 -12.14 -14.72
CA ALA A 282 15.10 -11.90 -14.41
C ALA A 282 14.24 -11.75 -15.68
N ILE A 283 14.71 -10.99 -16.67
CA ILE A 283 14.03 -10.84 -17.96
C ILE A 283 13.90 -12.18 -18.70
N ARG A 284 14.96 -13.01 -18.73
CA ARG A 284 14.89 -14.35 -19.34
C ARG A 284 13.88 -15.27 -18.65
N GLU A 285 13.73 -15.17 -17.33
CA GLU A 285 12.71 -15.94 -16.59
C GLU A 285 11.29 -15.52 -16.97
N LEU A 286 11.05 -14.22 -17.14
CA LEU A 286 9.77 -13.69 -17.61
C LEU A 286 9.50 -14.14 -19.05
N ASP A 287 10.49 -14.04 -19.94
CA ASP A 287 10.36 -14.46 -21.34
C ASP A 287 10.00 -15.95 -21.46
N ALA A 288 10.61 -16.81 -20.64
CA ALA A 288 10.27 -18.23 -20.61
C ALA A 288 8.87 -18.52 -20.05
N ALA A 289 8.32 -17.63 -19.20
CA ALA A 289 7.01 -17.79 -18.59
C ALA A 289 5.86 -17.21 -19.44
N VAL A 290 6.14 -16.35 -20.42
CA VAL A 290 5.13 -15.74 -21.29
C VAL A 290 4.40 -16.74 -22.20
N PRO A 291 5.06 -17.73 -22.86
CA PRO A 291 4.38 -18.73 -23.69
C PRO A 291 3.40 -19.65 -22.92
N PRO A 292 3.74 -20.22 -21.74
CA PRO A 292 2.83 -21.10 -21.01
C PRO A 292 1.78 -20.36 -20.16
N ALA A 293 1.73 -19.03 -20.19
CA ALA A 293 0.76 -18.25 -19.43
C ALA A 293 -0.69 -18.63 -19.82
N PRO A 294 -1.61 -18.81 -18.85
CA PRO A 294 -2.93 -19.40 -19.10
C PRO A 294 -3.87 -18.50 -19.90
N ASP A 295 -3.69 -17.17 -19.83
CA ASP A 295 -4.56 -16.20 -20.50
C ASP A 295 -3.83 -14.88 -20.79
N GLY A 296 -4.53 -13.98 -21.49
CA GLY A 296 -4.03 -12.65 -21.83
C GLY A 296 -3.69 -11.78 -20.61
N THR A 297 -4.46 -11.91 -19.52
CA THR A 297 -4.26 -11.17 -18.27
C THR A 297 -2.94 -11.56 -17.60
N ALA A 298 -2.70 -12.86 -17.46
CA ALA A 298 -1.47 -13.44 -16.95
C ALA A 298 -0.26 -13.03 -17.80
N ARG A 299 -0.42 -13.11 -19.13
CA ARG A 299 0.61 -12.69 -20.08
C ARG A 299 0.94 -11.20 -19.95
N ALA A 300 -0.07 -10.35 -19.83
CA ALA A 300 0.09 -8.91 -19.63
C ALA A 300 0.83 -8.60 -18.32
N ARG A 301 0.54 -9.31 -17.21
CA ARG A 301 1.27 -9.15 -15.94
C ARG A 301 2.77 -9.43 -16.07
N LEU A 302 3.15 -10.53 -16.74
CA LEU A 302 4.55 -10.87 -16.99
C LEU A 302 5.26 -9.82 -17.86
N LEU A 303 4.60 -9.38 -18.92
CA LEU A 303 5.14 -8.39 -19.86
C LEU A 303 5.26 -6.99 -19.23
N LEU A 304 4.34 -6.61 -18.35
CA LEU A 304 4.47 -5.36 -17.57
C LEU A 304 5.64 -5.43 -16.62
N ARG A 305 5.82 -6.55 -15.91
CA ARG A 305 6.98 -6.70 -15.04
C ARG A 305 8.29 -6.63 -15.83
N LYS A 306 8.32 -7.23 -17.02
CA LYS A 306 9.46 -7.12 -17.95
C LYS A 306 9.70 -5.66 -18.37
N ALA A 307 8.64 -4.94 -18.72
CA ALA A 307 8.73 -3.52 -19.08
C ALA A 307 9.34 -2.68 -17.94
N ASP A 308 8.98 -2.96 -16.69
CA ASP A 308 9.52 -2.28 -15.50
C ASP A 308 11.02 -2.53 -15.30
N LEU A 309 11.45 -3.79 -15.43
CA LEU A 309 12.87 -4.16 -15.33
C LEU A 309 13.70 -3.53 -16.47
N LEU A 310 13.14 -3.46 -17.67
CA LEU A 310 13.78 -2.79 -18.81
C LEU A 310 13.86 -1.28 -18.61
N ALA A 311 12.80 -0.65 -18.09
CA ALA A 311 12.78 0.78 -17.83
C ALA A 311 13.81 1.19 -16.77
N THR A 312 13.85 0.45 -15.65
CA THR A 312 14.77 0.71 -14.53
C THR A 312 16.23 0.43 -14.88
N SER A 313 16.50 -0.46 -15.84
CA SER A 313 17.85 -0.70 -16.39
C SER A 313 18.26 0.27 -17.50
N GLY A 314 17.45 1.30 -17.79
CA GLY A 314 17.73 2.31 -18.83
C GLY A 314 17.46 1.84 -20.26
N ARG A 315 16.95 0.62 -20.45
CA ARG A 315 16.56 0.04 -21.74
C ARG A 315 15.16 0.51 -22.15
N THR A 316 14.92 1.82 -22.12
CA THR A 316 13.58 2.41 -22.28
C THR A 316 12.93 2.06 -23.62
N ARG A 317 13.71 1.86 -24.70
CA ARG A 317 13.17 1.44 -25.99
C ARG A 317 12.52 0.05 -25.89
N ASP A 318 13.23 -0.91 -25.31
CA ASP A 318 12.74 -2.28 -25.12
C ASP A 318 11.56 -2.30 -24.15
N ALA A 319 11.58 -1.43 -23.13
CA ALA A 319 10.47 -1.28 -22.19
C ALA A 319 9.17 -0.87 -22.89
N VAL A 320 9.22 0.06 -23.86
CA VAL A 320 8.05 0.47 -24.65
C VAL A 320 7.49 -0.72 -25.44
N PHE A 321 8.35 -1.55 -26.05
CA PHE A 321 7.90 -2.74 -26.76
C PHE A 321 7.24 -3.76 -25.81
N ALA A 322 7.85 -4.04 -24.66
CA ALA A 322 7.27 -4.95 -23.67
C ALA A 322 5.92 -4.45 -23.13
N ALA A 323 5.77 -3.14 -22.89
CA ALA A 323 4.49 -2.55 -22.49
C ALA A 323 3.44 -2.61 -23.61
N GLN A 324 3.86 -2.42 -24.87
CA GLN A 324 2.97 -2.57 -26.03
C GLN A 324 2.51 -4.03 -26.19
N ASP A 325 3.40 -5.00 -25.99
CA ASP A 325 3.05 -6.42 -26.01
C ASP A 325 2.08 -6.76 -24.86
N ALA A 326 2.23 -6.14 -23.68
CA ALA A 326 1.28 -6.30 -22.59
C ALA A 326 -0.12 -5.79 -22.95
N VAL A 327 -0.20 -4.62 -23.61
CA VAL A 327 -1.47 -4.08 -24.13
C VAL A 327 -2.07 -4.99 -25.20
N ASN A 328 -1.25 -5.60 -26.06
CA ASN A 328 -1.73 -6.52 -27.09
C ASN A 328 -2.24 -7.84 -26.46
N ALA A 329 -1.64 -8.28 -25.37
CA ALA A 329 -2.05 -9.47 -24.63
C ALA A 329 -3.38 -9.26 -23.88
N ASP A 330 -3.59 -8.08 -23.29
CA ASP A 330 -4.83 -7.68 -22.65
C ASP A 330 -5.16 -6.21 -22.93
N SER A 331 -6.00 -6.00 -23.95
CA SER A 331 -6.42 -4.66 -24.38
C SER A 331 -7.30 -3.93 -23.37
N ARG A 332 -7.90 -4.64 -22.40
CA ARG A 332 -8.75 -4.06 -21.34
C ARG A 332 -7.96 -3.75 -20.07
N ASN A 333 -6.65 -3.98 -20.06
CA ASN A 333 -5.78 -3.65 -18.94
C ASN A 333 -5.42 -2.16 -18.91
N ALA A 334 -6.11 -1.39 -18.06
CA ALA A 334 -5.86 0.04 -17.91
C ALA A 334 -4.42 0.34 -17.45
N ALA A 335 -3.85 -0.51 -16.59
CA ALA A 335 -2.49 -0.34 -16.09
C ALA A 335 -1.44 -0.56 -17.19
N ALA A 336 -1.69 -1.49 -18.12
CA ALA A 336 -0.82 -1.70 -19.28
C ALA A 336 -0.80 -0.49 -20.22
N GLN A 337 -1.99 0.08 -20.48
CA GLN A 337 -2.12 1.32 -21.26
C GLN A 337 -1.42 2.50 -20.57
N ALA A 338 -1.62 2.66 -19.26
CA ALA A 338 -0.97 3.70 -18.47
C ALA A 338 0.55 3.57 -18.53
N ARG A 339 1.09 2.35 -18.36
CA ARG A 339 2.52 2.09 -18.42
C ARG A 339 3.11 2.37 -19.79
N LEU A 340 2.42 2.00 -20.86
CA LEU A 340 2.80 2.34 -22.23
C LEU A 340 2.83 3.87 -22.42
N GLY A 341 1.83 4.59 -21.92
CA GLY A 341 1.76 6.05 -21.97
C GLY A 341 2.92 6.74 -21.25
N GLU A 342 3.27 6.26 -20.06
CA GLU A 342 4.41 6.75 -19.27
C GLU A 342 5.74 6.56 -20.02
N LEU A 343 5.98 5.35 -20.55
CA LEU A 343 7.24 5.02 -21.23
C LEU A 343 7.40 5.78 -22.54
N ARG A 344 6.31 5.97 -23.30
CA ARG A 344 6.31 6.82 -24.51
C ARG A 344 6.57 8.28 -24.17
N TYR A 345 6.00 8.80 -23.08
CA TYR A 345 6.25 10.16 -22.62
C TYR A 345 7.73 10.36 -22.24
N ALA A 346 8.31 9.41 -21.50
CA ALA A 346 9.74 9.41 -21.14
C ALA A 346 10.66 9.39 -22.39
N ARG A 347 10.20 8.74 -23.47
CA ARG A 347 10.85 8.71 -24.79
C ARG A 347 10.61 9.96 -25.64
N ASN A 348 9.89 10.95 -25.11
CA ASN A 348 9.43 12.15 -25.80
C ASN A 348 8.45 11.89 -26.98
N ASP A 349 7.85 10.70 -27.06
CA ASP A 349 6.73 10.41 -27.96
C ASP A 349 5.42 10.91 -27.32
N ARG A 350 5.23 12.23 -27.34
CA ARG A 350 4.04 12.87 -26.75
C ARG A 350 2.73 12.46 -27.43
N PRO A 351 2.65 12.37 -28.78
CA PRO A 351 1.42 11.91 -29.44
C PRO A 351 1.06 10.48 -29.07
N GLY A 352 2.02 9.54 -29.11
CA GLY A 352 1.77 8.16 -28.73
C GLY A 352 1.46 7.98 -27.24
N ALA A 353 2.10 8.78 -26.38
CA ALA A 353 1.76 8.83 -24.96
C ALA A 353 0.31 9.27 -24.74
N LEU A 354 -0.16 10.31 -25.44
CA LEU A 354 -1.53 10.79 -25.32
C LEU A 354 -2.55 9.72 -25.72
N THR A 355 -2.28 8.99 -26.81
CA THR A 355 -3.14 7.88 -27.25
C THR A 355 -3.26 6.80 -26.16
N ALA A 356 -2.15 6.38 -25.58
CA ALA A 356 -2.15 5.36 -24.53
C ALA A 356 -2.81 5.85 -23.23
N TRP A 357 -2.58 7.09 -22.82
CA TRP A 357 -3.25 7.69 -21.65
C TRP A 357 -4.76 7.83 -21.84
N LYS A 358 -5.22 8.25 -23.03
CA LYS A 358 -6.66 8.28 -23.34
C LYS A 358 -7.29 6.88 -23.26
N ALA A 359 -6.59 5.85 -23.73
CA ALA A 359 -7.04 4.47 -23.59
C ALA A 359 -7.11 4.03 -22.11
N ALA A 360 -6.12 4.38 -21.29
CA ALA A 360 -6.12 4.10 -19.85
C ALA A 360 -7.30 4.78 -19.13
N VAL A 361 -7.56 6.06 -19.43
CA VAL A 361 -8.69 6.83 -18.88
C VAL A 361 -10.04 6.29 -19.34
N ALA A 362 -10.14 5.81 -20.59
CA ALA A 362 -11.38 5.19 -21.08
C ALA A 362 -11.71 3.88 -20.34
N LEU A 363 -10.69 3.12 -19.93
CA LEU A 363 -10.85 1.87 -19.18
C LEU A 363 -11.12 2.10 -17.69
N ASP A 364 -10.50 3.12 -17.09
CA ASP A 364 -10.71 3.49 -15.69
C ASP A 364 -10.90 5.02 -15.52
N PRO A 365 -12.10 5.55 -15.79
CA PRO A 365 -12.36 6.98 -15.80
C PRO A 365 -12.39 7.64 -14.42
N LYS A 366 -12.42 6.84 -13.34
CA LYS A 366 -12.42 7.32 -11.95
C LYS A 366 -11.00 7.42 -11.36
N ASN A 367 -9.98 7.02 -12.12
CA ASN A 367 -8.60 7.09 -11.70
C ASN A 367 -8.02 8.50 -11.86
N ALA A 368 -7.87 9.22 -10.74
CA ALA A 368 -7.32 10.56 -10.73
C ALA A 368 -5.91 10.62 -11.36
N LEU A 369 -5.07 9.61 -11.13
CA LEU A 369 -3.70 9.56 -11.65
C LEU A 369 -3.66 9.45 -13.18
N TYR A 370 -4.51 8.62 -13.78
CA TYR A 370 -4.56 8.46 -15.24
C TYR A 370 -5.02 9.74 -15.92
N LEU A 371 -6.05 10.37 -15.37
CA LEU A 371 -6.58 11.61 -15.92
C LEU A 371 -5.61 12.78 -15.75
N ALA A 372 -4.95 12.88 -14.59
CA ALA A 372 -3.89 13.86 -14.37
C ALA A 372 -2.72 13.65 -15.34
N SER A 373 -2.35 12.40 -15.60
CA SER A 373 -1.25 12.06 -16.51
C SER A 373 -1.61 12.35 -17.97
N GLN A 374 -2.85 12.10 -18.40
CA GLN A 374 -3.35 12.57 -19.70
C GLN A 374 -3.21 14.09 -19.83
N ALA A 375 -3.69 14.84 -18.83
CA ALA A 375 -3.62 16.30 -18.84
C ALA A 375 -2.17 16.84 -18.89
N VAL A 376 -1.22 16.15 -18.25
CA VAL A 376 0.22 16.47 -18.39
C VAL A 376 0.69 16.37 -19.84
N VAL A 377 0.27 15.32 -20.56
CA VAL A 377 0.67 15.14 -21.97
C VAL A 377 -0.02 16.17 -22.87
N GLU A 378 -1.28 16.49 -22.62
CA GLU A 378 -2.03 17.54 -23.33
C GLU A 378 -1.36 18.91 -23.17
N LEU A 379 -0.96 19.27 -21.94
CA LEU A 379 -0.23 20.51 -21.67
C LEU A 379 1.11 20.56 -22.43
N ALA A 380 1.81 19.43 -22.52
CA ALA A 380 3.06 19.33 -23.27
C ALA A 380 2.87 19.46 -24.79
N LEU A 381 1.71 19.06 -25.31
CA LEU A 381 1.31 19.23 -26.70
C LEU A 381 0.71 20.62 -26.99
N GLY A 382 0.64 21.50 -25.97
CA GLY A 382 0.08 22.84 -26.10
C GLY A 382 -1.46 22.89 -26.10
N GLN A 383 -2.13 21.78 -25.79
CA GLN A 383 -3.58 21.66 -25.72
C GLN A 383 -4.10 22.25 -24.40
N ASN A 384 -3.82 23.52 -24.12
CA ASN A 384 -3.99 24.13 -22.81
C ASN A 384 -5.46 24.09 -22.31
N ALA A 385 -6.44 24.34 -23.19
CA ALA A 385 -7.85 24.31 -22.81
C ALA A 385 -8.29 22.91 -22.33
N GLN A 386 -7.93 21.87 -23.10
CA GLN A 386 -8.24 20.48 -22.75
C GLN A 386 -7.49 20.05 -21.47
N ALA A 387 -6.20 20.36 -21.39
CA ALA A 387 -5.38 20.06 -20.22
C ALA A 387 -5.96 20.66 -18.95
N ALA A 388 -6.44 21.92 -18.99
CA ALA A 388 -7.08 22.57 -17.85
C ALA A 388 -8.38 21.87 -17.44
N GLN A 389 -9.21 21.46 -18.40
CA GLN A 389 -10.48 20.78 -18.14
C GLN A 389 -10.26 19.39 -17.53
N ASP A 390 -9.40 18.58 -18.13
CA ASP A 390 -9.13 17.21 -17.65
C ASP A 390 -8.39 17.23 -16.31
N ALA A 391 -7.46 18.16 -16.11
CA ALA A 391 -6.82 18.39 -14.81
C ALA A 391 -7.82 18.80 -13.73
N ARG A 392 -8.75 19.71 -14.04
CA ARG A 392 -9.82 20.08 -13.09
C ARG A 392 -10.67 18.86 -12.73
N ARG A 393 -11.05 18.04 -13.72
CA ARG A 393 -11.82 16.81 -13.48
C ARG A 393 -11.03 15.81 -12.61
N ALA A 394 -9.73 15.64 -12.86
CA ALA A 394 -8.86 14.79 -12.03
C ALA A 394 -8.80 15.26 -10.58
N SER A 395 -8.78 16.59 -10.33
CA SER A 395 -8.71 17.15 -8.97
C SER A 395 -9.98 16.91 -8.12
N LEU A 396 -11.08 16.51 -8.75
CA LEU A 396 -12.36 16.22 -8.09
C LEU A 396 -12.55 14.72 -7.79
N LEU A 397 -11.64 13.86 -8.25
CA LEU A 397 -11.70 12.41 -8.05
C LEU A 397 -10.96 12.01 -6.77
N PRO A 398 -11.31 10.86 -6.14
CA PRO A 398 -10.47 10.27 -5.10
C PRO A 398 -9.07 9.96 -5.65
N GLY A 399 -8.04 10.41 -4.95
CA GLY A 399 -6.65 10.21 -5.35
C GLY A 399 -5.68 10.61 -4.25
N ASP A 400 -4.45 10.13 -4.34
CA ASP A 400 -3.40 10.56 -3.43
C ASP A 400 -3.02 12.04 -3.65
N ASN A 401 -2.37 12.64 -2.66
CA ASN A 401 -1.97 14.05 -2.73
C ASN A 401 -1.03 14.34 -3.90
N ALA A 402 -0.22 13.39 -4.37
CA ALA A 402 0.72 13.60 -5.46
C ALA A 402 0.00 13.70 -6.81
N ALA A 403 -0.96 12.83 -7.08
CA ALA A 403 -1.79 12.86 -8.27
C ALA A 403 -2.67 14.11 -8.31
N LEU A 404 -3.28 14.47 -7.18
CA LEU A 404 -4.10 15.67 -7.07
C LEU A 404 -3.26 16.96 -7.21
N ALA A 405 -2.09 17.03 -6.58
CA ALA A 405 -1.16 18.15 -6.74
C ALA A 405 -0.71 18.31 -8.19
N ARG A 406 -0.40 17.18 -8.86
CA ARG A 406 -0.02 17.16 -10.28
C ARG A 406 -1.15 17.68 -11.18
N ALA A 407 -2.39 17.24 -10.94
CA ALA A 407 -3.56 17.75 -11.66
C ALA A 407 -3.69 19.27 -11.46
N GLN A 408 -3.66 19.75 -10.22
CA GLN A 408 -3.78 21.17 -9.90
C GLN A 408 -2.64 22.01 -10.49
N PHE A 409 -1.42 21.47 -10.52
CA PHE A 409 -0.29 22.09 -11.20
C PHE A 409 -0.56 22.26 -12.70
N VAL A 410 -0.99 21.20 -13.39
CA VAL A 410 -1.32 21.24 -14.82
C VAL A 410 -2.43 22.25 -15.10
N GLN A 411 -3.51 22.22 -14.31
CA GLN A 411 -4.60 23.19 -14.41
C GLN A 411 -4.07 24.62 -14.28
N GLY A 412 -3.18 24.85 -13.31
CA GLY A 412 -2.54 26.12 -13.05
C GLY A 412 -1.72 26.65 -14.22
N VAL A 413 -0.78 25.86 -14.71
CA VAL A 413 0.08 26.22 -15.85
C VAL A 413 -0.74 26.40 -17.13
N ALA A 414 -1.72 25.51 -17.38
CA ALA A 414 -2.62 25.62 -18.51
C ALA A 414 -3.44 26.91 -18.49
N SER A 415 -3.93 27.32 -17.31
CA SER A 415 -4.69 28.57 -17.11
C SER A 415 -3.80 29.80 -17.30
N TYR A 416 -2.57 29.76 -16.78
CA TYR A 416 -1.59 30.84 -16.99
C TYR A 416 -1.32 31.08 -18.48
N ARG A 417 -1.14 30.00 -19.26
CA ARG A 417 -0.94 30.07 -20.72
C ARG A 417 -2.15 30.61 -21.48
N GLN A 418 -3.33 30.55 -20.88
CA GLN A 418 -4.57 31.13 -21.40
C GLN A 418 -4.81 32.57 -20.87
N ALA A 419 -3.85 33.14 -20.15
CA ALA A 419 -3.94 34.44 -19.47
C ALA A 419 -5.03 34.52 -18.37
N ASP A 420 -5.59 33.38 -17.94
CA ASP A 420 -6.43 33.32 -16.74
C ASP A 420 -5.56 33.15 -15.49
N TYR A 421 -4.94 34.26 -15.09
CA TYR A 421 -4.01 34.30 -13.96
C TYR A 421 -4.70 34.07 -12.61
N ALA A 422 -6.00 34.38 -12.50
CA ALA A 422 -6.76 34.17 -11.27
C ALA A 422 -6.98 32.68 -11.00
N SER A 423 -7.46 31.94 -12.01
CA SER A 423 -7.57 30.49 -11.93
C SER A 423 -6.21 29.82 -11.78
N ALA A 424 -5.18 30.32 -12.49
CA ALA A 424 -3.81 29.84 -12.36
C ALA A 424 -3.32 29.91 -10.91
N ARG A 425 -3.43 31.09 -10.28
CA ARG A 425 -3.03 31.31 -8.88
C ARG A 425 -3.76 30.36 -7.93
N SER A 426 -5.08 30.22 -8.07
CA SER A 426 -5.88 29.35 -7.20
C SER A 426 -5.49 27.88 -7.30
N ALA A 427 -5.30 27.38 -8.52
CA ALA A 427 -4.92 25.99 -8.75
C ALA A 427 -3.49 25.70 -8.26
N LEU A 428 -2.54 26.61 -8.53
CA LEU A 428 -1.14 26.45 -8.10
C LEU A 428 -0.99 26.56 -6.59
N ALA A 429 -1.75 27.43 -5.91
CA ALA A 429 -1.79 27.48 -4.46
C ALA A 429 -2.30 26.15 -3.86
N SER A 430 -3.35 25.59 -4.45
CA SER A 430 -3.88 24.28 -4.03
C SER A 430 -2.87 23.16 -4.25
N SER A 431 -2.16 23.18 -5.38
CA SER A 431 -1.08 22.23 -5.69
C SER A 431 0.05 22.32 -4.67
N ALA A 432 0.50 23.54 -4.35
CA ALA A 432 1.58 23.79 -3.39
C ALA A 432 1.23 23.31 -1.98
N LEU A 433 -0.03 23.39 -1.56
CA LEU A 433 -0.49 22.86 -0.27
C LEU A 433 -0.45 21.33 -0.20
N LYS A 434 -0.69 20.64 -1.32
CA LYS A 434 -0.72 19.17 -1.38
C LYS A 434 0.68 18.56 -1.53
N ALA A 435 1.48 19.11 -2.44
CA ALA A 435 2.85 18.68 -2.68
C ALA A 435 3.72 19.89 -3.06
N PRO A 436 4.40 20.51 -2.07
CA PRO A 436 5.28 21.64 -2.34
C PRO A 436 6.37 21.28 -3.37
N SER A 437 6.54 22.13 -4.38
CA SER A 437 7.64 22.02 -5.34
C SER A 437 8.11 23.40 -5.82
N ALA A 438 9.38 23.48 -6.18
CA ALA A 438 9.99 24.71 -6.66
C ALA A 438 9.28 25.24 -7.92
N GLU A 439 8.92 24.33 -8.84
CA GLU A 439 8.23 24.66 -10.08
C GLU A 439 6.81 25.17 -9.84
N THR A 440 6.04 24.52 -8.95
CA THR A 440 4.69 24.99 -8.60
C THR A 440 4.74 26.39 -7.98
N SER A 441 5.69 26.61 -7.08
CA SER A 441 5.88 27.91 -6.41
C SER A 441 6.35 29.00 -7.39
N LEU A 442 7.17 28.65 -8.39
CA LEU A 442 7.57 29.55 -9.47
C LEU A 442 6.35 30.01 -10.27
N TRP A 443 5.53 29.07 -10.76
CA TRP A 443 4.33 29.41 -11.53
C TRP A 443 3.31 30.18 -10.70
N LEU A 444 3.19 29.88 -9.39
CA LEU A 444 2.32 30.63 -8.48
C LEU A 444 2.79 32.08 -8.36
N GLY A 445 4.10 32.28 -8.25
CA GLY A 445 4.73 33.59 -8.23
C GLY A 445 4.52 34.37 -9.52
N LEU A 446 4.72 33.73 -10.67
CA LEU A 446 4.46 34.31 -11.99
C LEU A 446 2.98 34.71 -12.16
N SER A 447 2.06 33.85 -11.74
CA SER A 447 0.62 34.12 -11.80
C SER A 447 0.23 35.30 -10.92
N SER A 448 0.80 35.38 -9.71
CA SER A 448 0.56 36.49 -8.78
C SER A 448 1.15 37.80 -9.29
N TYR A 449 2.33 37.75 -9.91
CA TYR A 449 2.95 38.92 -10.55
C TYR A 449 2.08 39.47 -11.69
N ALA A 450 1.52 38.59 -12.53
CA ALA A 450 0.61 38.98 -13.61
C ALA A 450 -0.68 39.63 -13.10
N LEU A 451 -1.16 39.21 -11.92
CA LEU A 451 -2.29 39.84 -11.21
C LEU A 451 -1.92 41.14 -10.48
N LYS A 452 -0.66 41.60 -10.57
CA LYS A 452 -0.10 42.73 -9.82
C LYS A 452 -0.10 42.55 -8.30
N ASP A 453 -0.29 41.31 -7.83
CA ASP A 453 -0.09 40.92 -6.44
C ASP A 453 1.40 40.66 -6.20
N TYR A 454 2.17 41.75 -6.17
CA TYR A 454 3.63 41.68 -6.06
C TYR A 454 4.08 41.13 -4.71
N GLY A 455 3.32 41.37 -3.64
CA GLY A 455 3.57 40.79 -2.31
C GLY A 455 3.46 39.27 -2.33
N GLY A 456 2.35 38.74 -2.84
CA GLY A 456 2.16 37.29 -3.02
C GLY A 456 3.18 36.68 -3.98
N ALA A 457 3.53 37.40 -5.05
CA ALA A 457 4.57 36.96 -5.99
C ALA A 457 5.93 36.79 -5.32
N VAL A 458 6.36 37.76 -4.51
CA VAL A 458 7.62 37.69 -3.75
C VAL A 458 7.64 36.47 -2.83
N LEU A 459 6.57 36.23 -2.07
CA LEU A 459 6.49 35.09 -1.15
C LEU A 459 6.63 33.75 -1.90
N ALA A 460 5.83 33.55 -2.95
CA ALA A 460 5.85 32.30 -3.72
C ALA A 460 7.20 32.07 -4.43
N LEU A 461 7.84 33.14 -4.92
CA LEU A 461 9.15 33.04 -5.58
C LEU A 461 10.29 32.79 -4.57
N GLN A 462 10.19 33.34 -3.36
CA GLN A 462 11.10 33.00 -2.27
C GLN A 462 10.99 31.53 -1.89
N ASP A 463 9.76 30.99 -1.79
CA ASP A 463 9.55 29.58 -1.50
C ASP A 463 10.05 28.68 -2.63
N SER A 464 9.87 29.09 -3.89
CA SER A 464 10.49 28.42 -5.04
C SER A 464 12.01 28.35 -4.90
N LEU A 465 12.65 29.48 -4.54
CA LEU A 465 14.10 29.57 -4.41
C LEU A 465 14.66 28.75 -3.24
N LYS A 466 13.94 28.70 -2.11
CA LYS A 466 14.28 27.84 -0.97
C LYS A 466 14.25 26.36 -1.34
N LEU A 467 13.26 25.95 -2.12
CA LEU A 467 13.10 24.55 -2.56
C LEU A 467 14.14 24.16 -3.60
N GLN A 468 14.37 25.01 -4.60
CA GLN A 468 15.42 24.80 -5.59
C GLN A 468 15.92 26.14 -6.14
N PRO A 469 17.17 26.52 -5.84
CA PRO A 469 17.78 27.70 -6.43
C PRO A 469 17.82 27.61 -7.96
N SER A 470 17.32 28.63 -8.65
CA SER A 470 17.40 28.72 -10.10
C SER A 470 17.55 30.18 -10.56
N ALA A 471 18.34 30.40 -11.61
CA ALA A 471 18.50 31.73 -12.21
C ALA A 471 17.15 32.32 -12.68
N GLN A 472 16.26 31.48 -13.20
CA GLN A 472 14.92 31.89 -13.61
C GLN A 472 14.09 32.39 -12.42
N THR A 473 14.09 31.65 -11.31
CA THR A 473 13.38 32.06 -10.08
C THR A 473 13.98 33.34 -9.50
N GLN A 474 15.30 33.50 -9.50
CA GLN A 474 15.98 34.72 -9.04
C GLN A 474 15.61 35.94 -9.89
N LEU A 475 15.57 35.80 -11.23
CA LEU A 475 15.10 36.86 -12.14
C LEU A 475 13.64 37.21 -11.90
N SER A 476 12.78 36.21 -11.77
CA SER A 476 11.36 36.43 -11.47
C SER A 476 11.17 37.13 -10.12
N LEU A 477 11.95 36.74 -9.09
CA LEU A 477 11.93 37.37 -7.77
C LEU A 477 12.44 38.81 -7.83
N GLY A 478 13.53 39.07 -8.57
CA GLY A 478 14.05 40.41 -8.83
C GLY A 478 12.98 41.33 -9.44
N SER A 479 12.31 40.87 -10.50
CA SER A 479 11.17 41.58 -11.10
C SER A 479 10.07 41.88 -10.08
N ALA A 480 9.66 40.90 -9.27
CA ALA A 480 8.62 41.07 -8.26
C ALA A 480 9.02 42.04 -7.15
N LEU A 481 10.29 42.04 -6.73
CA LEU A 481 10.84 42.95 -5.73
C LEU A 481 10.92 44.40 -6.28
N ILE A 482 11.33 44.58 -7.53
CA ILE A 482 11.33 45.89 -8.19
C ILE A 482 9.89 46.43 -8.29
N ALA A 483 8.94 45.59 -8.72
CA ALA A 483 7.54 45.99 -8.87
C ALA A 483 6.85 46.31 -7.53
N SER A 484 7.29 45.68 -6.44
CA SER A 484 6.82 45.98 -5.06
C SER A 484 7.57 47.12 -4.37
N GLY A 485 8.53 47.78 -5.05
CA GLY A 485 9.31 48.88 -4.49
C GLY A 485 10.43 48.45 -3.53
N ARG A 486 10.68 47.15 -3.39
CA ARG A 486 11.69 46.57 -2.50
C ARG A 486 13.06 46.49 -3.20
N TYR A 487 13.60 47.65 -3.57
CA TYR A 487 14.78 47.74 -4.44
C TYR A 487 16.07 47.20 -3.82
N ALA A 488 16.26 47.38 -2.50
CA ALA A 488 17.43 46.83 -1.80
C ALA A 488 17.43 45.29 -1.79
N ASP A 489 16.26 44.68 -1.57
CA ASP A 489 16.08 43.23 -1.62
C ASP A 489 16.25 42.68 -3.04
N ALA A 490 15.77 43.43 -4.06
CA ALA A 490 15.97 43.09 -5.45
C ALA A 490 17.46 43.03 -5.81
N GLU A 491 18.25 44.04 -5.39
CA GLU A 491 19.70 44.03 -5.56
C GLU A 491 20.37 42.88 -4.80
N ALA A 492 19.97 42.62 -3.56
CA ALA A 492 20.50 41.51 -2.77
C ALA A 492 20.26 40.14 -3.46
N THR A 493 19.13 40.00 -4.17
CA THR A 493 18.76 38.81 -4.94
C THR A 493 19.51 38.70 -6.26
N LEU A 494 19.67 39.82 -6.99
CA LEU A 494 20.22 39.84 -8.35
C LEU A 494 21.75 39.90 -8.39
N ARG A 495 22.39 40.51 -7.37
CA ARG A 495 23.85 40.60 -7.27
C ARG A 495 24.56 39.23 -7.32
N PRO A 496 24.18 38.20 -6.54
CA PRO A 496 24.81 36.90 -6.66
C PRO A 496 24.57 36.25 -8.03
N LEU A 497 23.40 36.49 -8.66
CA LEU A 497 23.10 35.95 -9.98
C LEU A 497 24.05 36.49 -11.05
N VAL A 498 24.30 37.81 -11.10
CA VAL A 498 25.22 38.39 -12.09
C VAL A 498 26.70 38.04 -11.84
N VAL A 499 27.05 37.63 -10.62
CA VAL A 499 28.38 37.07 -10.33
C VAL A 499 28.48 35.63 -10.83
N SER A 500 27.44 34.82 -10.64
CA SER A 500 27.42 33.42 -11.07
C SER A 500 27.20 33.23 -12.57
N ASP A 501 26.42 34.13 -13.20
CA ASP A 501 26.15 34.18 -14.62
C ASP A 501 26.35 35.63 -15.11
N PRO A 502 27.60 36.02 -15.38
CA PRO A 502 27.92 37.36 -15.87
C PRO A 502 27.33 37.67 -17.24
N THR A 503 26.87 36.65 -17.97
CA THR A 503 26.29 36.79 -19.32
C THR A 503 24.79 37.07 -19.31
N ASN A 504 24.16 37.07 -18.13
CA ASN A 504 22.73 37.29 -18.00
C ASN A 504 22.35 38.77 -18.16
N GLY A 505 22.13 39.20 -19.41
CA GLY A 505 21.78 40.60 -19.71
C GLY A 505 20.48 41.08 -19.06
N GLU A 506 19.53 40.19 -18.74
CA GLU A 506 18.31 40.54 -18.02
C GLU A 506 18.59 40.79 -16.53
N ALA A 507 19.42 39.97 -15.89
CA ALA A 507 19.82 40.17 -14.50
C ALA A 507 20.56 41.50 -14.31
N TRP A 508 21.48 41.83 -15.22
CA TRP A 508 22.18 43.12 -15.22
C TRP A 508 21.23 44.30 -15.40
N TYR A 509 20.23 44.17 -16.27
CA TYR A 509 19.24 45.22 -16.48
C TYR A 509 18.40 45.46 -15.21
N GLN A 510 17.88 44.40 -14.59
CA GLN A 510 17.09 44.50 -13.36
C GLN A 510 17.93 45.01 -12.17
N LEU A 511 19.21 44.64 -12.09
CA LEU A 511 20.14 45.18 -11.09
C LEU A 511 20.35 46.69 -11.30
N GLY A 512 20.47 47.13 -12.55
CA GLY A 512 20.53 48.55 -12.91
C GLY A 512 19.28 49.32 -12.47
N LEU A 513 18.08 48.78 -12.75
CA LEU A 513 16.81 49.36 -12.30
C LEU A 513 16.75 49.47 -10.77
N SER A 514 17.15 48.42 -10.07
CA SER A 514 17.15 48.38 -8.60
C SER A 514 18.09 49.43 -8.01
N ARG A 515 19.28 49.62 -8.59
CA ARG A 515 20.25 50.64 -8.14
C ARG A 515 19.82 52.06 -8.49
N GLN A 516 19.21 52.25 -9.66
CA GLN A 516 18.68 53.53 -10.09
C GLN A 516 17.59 54.01 -9.13
N ALA A 517 16.66 53.11 -8.76
CA ALA A 517 15.58 53.41 -7.81
C ALA A 517 16.09 53.73 -6.39
N GLN A 518 17.27 53.22 -6.02
CA GLN A 518 17.99 53.56 -4.78
C GLN A 518 18.83 54.86 -4.88
N GLY A 519 18.81 55.56 -6.01
CA GLY A 519 19.59 56.79 -6.22
C GLY A 519 21.07 56.58 -6.60
N ARG A 520 21.53 55.34 -6.74
CA ARG A 520 22.92 54.97 -7.06
C ARG A 520 23.19 55.04 -8.56
N LYS A 521 23.14 56.26 -9.11
CA LYS A 521 23.18 56.53 -10.56
C LYS A 521 24.42 55.96 -11.28
N ALA A 522 25.61 56.11 -10.71
CA ALA A 522 26.85 55.64 -11.34
C ALA A 522 26.88 54.11 -11.50
N GLU A 523 26.43 53.39 -10.47
CA GLU A 523 26.39 51.93 -10.47
C GLU A 523 25.26 51.38 -11.33
N ALA A 524 24.12 52.07 -11.36
CA ALA A 524 23.04 51.76 -12.29
C ALA A 524 23.50 51.90 -13.74
N LEU A 525 24.21 52.98 -14.07
CA LEU A 525 24.77 53.21 -15.40
C LEU A 525 25.76 52.11 -15.82
N ALA A 526 26.62 51.67 -14.90
CA ALA A 526 27.53 50.54 -15.13
C ALA A 526 26.73 49.25 -15.44
N SER A 527 25.72 48.92 -14.63
CA SER A 527 24.86 47.77 -14.85
C SER A 527 24.09 47.84 -16.19
N PHE A 528 23.57 49.02 -16.55
CA PHE A 528 22.90 49.21 -17.84
C PHE A 528 23.85 49.09 -19.03
N ARG A 529 25.09 49.59 -18.94
CA ARG A 529 26.11 49.41 -19.99
C ARG A 529 26.43 47.93 -20.20
N THR A 530 26.62 47.17 -19.13
CA THR A 530 26.85 45.72 -19.22
C THR A 530 25.64 44.98 -19.80
N ALA A 531 24.42 45.30 -19.34
CA ALA A 531 23.20 44.72 -19.91
C ALA A 531 23.04 45.04 -21.41
N ALA A 532 23.35 46.28 -21.80
CA ALA A 532 23.29 46.73 -23.19
C ALA A 532 24.33 46.02 -24.08
N SER A 533 25.56 45.83 -23.60
CA SER A 533 26.60 45.06 -24.31
C SER A 533 26.24 43.59 -24.46
N LEU A 534 25.44 43.05 -23.53
CA LEU A 534 24.87 41.69 -23.60
C LEU A 534 23.59 41.62 -24.43
N GLY A 535 23.25 42.69 -25.17
CA GLY A 535 22.14 42.71 -26.12
C GLY A 535 20.79 43.11 -25.53
N ASN A 536 20.69 43.48 -24.24
CA ASN A 536 19.41 43.91 -23.65
C ASN A 536 18.92 45.22 -24.29
N ALA A 537 17.81 45.16 -25.02
CA ALA A 537 17.25 46.32 -25.73
C ALA A 537 16.72 47.39 -24.78
N ARG A 538 16.14 46.99 -23.65
CA ARG A 538 15.59 47.91 -22.64
C ARG A 538 16.72 48.70 -21.96
N ALA A 539 17.85 48.05 -21.67
CA ALA A 539 19.04 48.72 -21.17
C ALA A 539 19.62 49.73 -22.18
N ARG A 540 19.67 49.38 -23.47
CA ARG A 540 20.11 50.31 -24.54
C ARG A 540 19.24 51.56 -24.62
N SER A 541 17.93 51.40 -24.48
CA SER A 541 17.00 52.55 -24.44
C SER A 541 17.19 53.40 -23.17
N ALA A 542 17.46 52.78 -22.01
CA ALA A 542 17.69 53.49 -20.76
C ALA A 542 19.00 54.29 -20.69
N LEU A 543 19.93 54.05 -21.63
CA LEU A 543 21.22 54.76 -21.76
C LEU A 543 21.18 55.95 -22.71
N LYS A 544 20.10 56.09 -23.48
CA LYS A 544 19.83 57.26 -24.33
C LYS A 544 19.12 58.32 -23.50
#